data_AF-A0A9E2KCV9-F1
#
_entry.id   AF-A0A9E2KCV9-F1
#
_cell.length_a   1.000
_cell.length_b   1.000
_cell.length_c   1.000
_cell.angle_alpha   90.00
_cell.angle_beta   90.00
_cell.angle_gamma   90.00
#
_symmetry.space_group_name_H-M   'P 1'
#
loop_
_entity.id
_entity.type
_entity.pdbx_description
1 polymer ?
#
loop_
_entity_poly.entity_id
_entity_poly.type
_entity_poly.pdbx_seq_one_letter_code
_entity_poly.pdbx_strand_id
1 'polypeptide(L)'
;MDAKEYMDASLSFEKTKAYKHLIIAYEKQGLYSKALSLADEKRYYELGAKICLHINDLKQAAYFYSYFDPVHAAKLYRNLYCYYEAGYCYLSNLDPLNAIDMFRRCSDKTQRVHGLKEVSDYALVLYFSEAYESAFRIFLALDDYYSALECAQRMKEDKLIASCRLLIGYEEAEKCHYHFAAQCIEPFAPKKALIYYAKAGNYKEQVRLLLATNDYKKAIQVCLLHNDLNEAYQIASSYDPELLNF
;
A
#
# COMPACT_ATOMS: atom_id res chain seq x y z
N MET A 1 -33.56 -0.99 -42.16
CA MET A 1 -34.76 -0.65 -41.39
C MET A 1 -34.78 0.85 -41.23
N ASP A 2 -35.87 1.49 -41.63
CA ASP A 2 -36.08 2.92 -41.48
C ASP A 2 -36.27 3.28 -40.00
N ALA A 3 -35.93 4.51 -39.60
CA ALA A 3 -36.10 4.98 -38.21
C ALA A 3 -37.54 4.80 -37.68
N LYS A 4 -38.53 4.83 -38.58
CA LYS A 4 -39.95 4.60 -38.27
C LYS A 4 -40.24 3.15 -37.84
N GLU A 5 -39.58 2.17 -38.45
CA GLU A 5 -39.76 0.75 -38.12
C GLU A 5 -39.21 0.43 -36.72
N TYR A 6 -38.09 1.06 -36.34
CA TYR A 6 -37.54 0.93 -34.99
C TYR A 6 -38.41 1.60 -33.92
N MET A 7 -39.12 2.67 -34.26
CA MET A 7 -40.07 3.32 -33.36
C MET A 7 -41.23 2.38 -33.03
N ASP A 8 -41.88 1.78 -34.04
CA ASP A 8 -42.98 0.83 -33.85
C ASP A 8 -42.52 -0.45 -33.11
N ALA A 9 -41.32 -0.93 -33.43
CA ALA A 9 -40.70 -2.05 -32.72
C ALA A 9 -40.44 -1.71 -31.24
N SER A 10 -39.97 -0.50 -30.92
CA SER A 10 -39.69 -0.09 -29.54
C SER A 10 -40.95 -0.08 -28.67
N LEU A 11 -42.09 0.40 -29.20
CA LEU A 11 -43.38 0.36 -28.51
C LEU A 11 -43.84 -1.06 -28.22
N SER A 12 -43.56 -1.99 -29.13
CA SER A 12 -43.90 -3.41 -28.98
C SER A 12 -42.99 -4.11 -27.95
N PHE A 13 -41.68 -3.84 -27.98
CA PHE A 13 -40.73 -4.37 -27.01
C PHE A 13 -40.94 -3.82 -25.60
N GLU A 14 -41.36 -2.57 -25.47
CA GLU A 14 -41.70 -1.97 -24.18
C GLU A 14 -42.91 -2.67 -23.55
N LYS A 15 -43.99 -2.87 -24.32
CA LYS A 15 -45.19 -3.60 -23.85
C LYS A 15 -44.89 -5.04 -23.45
N THR A 16 -44.03 -5.71 -24.20
CA THR A 16 -43.66 -7.12 -23.97
C THR A 16 -42.49 -7.29 -23.00
N LYS A 17 -41.93 -6.20 -22.47
CA LYS A 17 -40.75 -6.19 -21.57
C LYS A 17 -39.52 -6.88 -22.19
N ALA A 18 -39.40 -6.87 -23.52
CA ALA A 18 -38.27 -7.43 -24.25
C ALA A 18 -37.06 -6.46 -24.22
N TYR A 19 -36.56 -6.17 -23.02
CA TYR A 19 -35.63 -5.06 -22.75
C TYR A 19 -34.34 -5.09 -23.59
N LYS A 20 -33.74 -6.26 -23.81
CA LYS A 20 -32.55 -6.37 -24.67
C LYS A 20 -32.79 -5.85 -26.08
N HIS A 21 -33.94 -6.19 -26.67
CA HIS A 21 -34.33 -5.73 -28.02
C HIS A 21 -34.74 -4.26 -28.01
N LEU A 22 -35.38 -3.79 -26.93
CA LEU A 22 -35.70 -2.38 -26.74
C LEU A 22 -34.45 -1.49 -26.69
N ILE A 23 -33.40 -1.92 -25.97
CA ILE A 23 -32.11 -1.21 -25.92
C ILE A 23 -31.50 -1.08 -27.32
N ILE A 24 -31.49 -2.17 -28.10
CA ILE A 24 -31.00 -2.16 -29.49
C ILE A 24 -31.85 -1.23 -30.36
N ALA A 25 -33.18 -1.27 -30.20
CA ALA A 25 -34.06 -0.38 -30.96
C ALA A 25 -33.81 1.10 -30.63
N TYR A 26 -33.54 1.45 -29.37
CA TYR A 26 -33.16 2.81 -28.98
C TYR A 26 -31.79 3.22 -29.52
N GLU A 27 -30.80 2.32 -29.48
CA GLU A 27 -29.49 2.54 -30.09
C GLU A 27 -29.61 2.84 -31.59
N LYS A 28 -30.38 2.04 -32.35
CA LYS A 28 -30.59 2.25 -33.79
C LYS A 28 -31.35 3.52 -34.14
N GLN A 29 -32.12 4.06 -33.20
CA GLN A 29 -32.79 5.36 -33.32
C GLN A 29 -31.88 6.54 -32.91
N GLY A 30 -30.66 6.29 -32.46
CA GLY A 30 -29.77 7.34 -31.91
C GLY A 30 -30.17 7.82 -30.52
N LEU A 31 -31.12 7.14 -29.85
CA LEU A 31 -31.60 7.47 -28.50
C LEU A 31 -30.67 6.88 -27.42
N TYR A 32 -29.37 7.17 -27.51
CA TYR A 32 -28.33 6.55 -26.69
C TYR A 32 -28.56 6.72 -25.19
N SER A 33 -28.97 7.90 -24.72
CA SER A 33 -29.25 8.13 -23.29
C SER A 33 -30.34 7.18 -22.75
N LYS A 34 -31.42 6.95 -23.51
CA LYS A 34 -32.47 5.99 -23.13
C LYS A 34 -31.96 4.55 -23.17
N ALA A 35 -31.19 4.21 -24.20
CA ALA A 35 -30.59 2.89 -24.34
C ALA A 35 -29.66 2.56 -23.15
N LEU A 36 -28.78 3.49 -22.78
CA LEU A 36 -27.83 3.33 -21.68
C LEU A 36 -28.52 3.29 -20.31
N SER A 37 -29.49 4.17 -20.07
CA SER A 37 -30.27 4.17 -18.83
C SER A 37 -31.03 2.84 -18.64
N LEU A 38 -31.66 2.34 -19.70
CA LEU A 38 -32.36 1.06 -19.65
C LEU A 38 -31.38 -0.13 -19.51
N ALA A 39 -30.21 -0.04 -20.14
CA ALA A 39 -29.16 -1.06 -19.99
C ALA A 39 -28.66 -1.12 -18.55
N ASP A 40 -28.46 0.01 -17.90
CA ASP A 40 -28.06 0.09 -16.50
C ASP A 40 -29.15 -0.44 -15.56
N GLU A 41 -30.39 0.06 -15.70
CA GLU A 41 -31.53 -0.34 -14.86
C GLU A 41 -31.80 -1.85 -14.92
N LYS A 42 -31.64 -2.45 -16.10
CA LYS A 42 -31.90 -3.88 -16.31
C LYS A 42 -30.62 -4.74 -16.30
N ARG A 43 -29.47 -4.16 -15.92
CA ARG A 43 -28.17 -4.83 -15.79
C ARG A 43 -27.66 -5.49 -17.08
N TYR A 44 -28.01 -4.95 -18.24
CA TYR A 44 -27.43 -5.34 -19.53
C TYR A 44 -26.09 -4.62 -19.76
N TYR A 45 -25.16 -4.77 -18.82
CA TYR A 45 -23.90 -4.03 -18.79
C TYR A 45 -23.02 -4.27 -20.02
N GLU A 46 -22.95 -5.50 -20.53
CA GLU A 46 -22.21 -5.79 -21.77
C GLU A 46 -22.75 -5.02 -22.97
N LEU A 47 -24.08 -4.87 -23.06
CA LEU A 47 -24.72 -4.13 -24.14
C LEU A 47 -24.50 -2.62 -23.95
N GLY A 48 -24.63 -2.13 -22.73
CA GLY A 48 -24.30 -0.75 -22.36
C GLY A 48 -22.86 -0.37 -22.71
N ALA A 49 -21.90 -1.24 -22.37
CA ALA A 49 -20.48 -1.06 -22.70
C ALA A 49 -20.23 -0.96 -24.21
N LYS A 50 -20.84 -1.85 -25.01
CA LYS A 50 -20.73 -1.83 -26.48
C LYS A 50 -21.28 -0.55 -27.08
N ILE A 51 -22.43 -0.08 -26.60
CA ILE A 51 -23.03 1.18 -27.03
C ILE A 51 -22.10 2.35 -26.68
N CYS A 52 -21.57 2.39 -25.45
CA CYS A 52 -20.64 3.43 -25.02
C CYS A 52 -19.37 3.49 -25.87
N LEU A 53 -18.79 2.32 -26.19
CA LEU A 53 -17.64 2.25 -27.09
C LEU A 53 -17.98 2.74 -28.51
N HIS A 54 -19.18 2.42 -29.02
CA HIS A 54 -19.63 2.88 -30.33
C HIS A 54 -19.71 4.40 -30.43
N ILE A 55 -20.16 5.07 -29.37
CA ILE A 55 -20.26 6.54 -29.29
C ILE A 55 -19.02 7.21 -28.68
N ASN A 56 -17.95 6.45 -28.46
CA ASN A 56 -16.69 6.90 -27.87
C ASN A 56 -16.81 7.49 -26.44
N ASP A 57 -17.82 7.08 -25.66
CA ASP A 57 -17.93 7.40 -24.23
C ASP A 57 -17.15 6.37 -23.41
N LEU A 58 -15.83 6.54 -23.37
CA LEU A 58 -14.92 5.58 -22.73
C LEU A 58 -15.11 5.52 -21.21
N LYS A 59 -15.54 6.61 -20.57
CA LYS A 59 -15.75 6.64 -19.11
C LYS A 59 -16.98 5.82 -18.75
N GLN A 60 -18.09 6.02 -19.46
CA GLN A 60 -19.30 5.23 -19.23
C GLN A 60 -19.11 3.77 -19.65
N ALA A 61 -18.30 3.50 -20.69
CA ALA A 61 -17.90 2.14 -21.02
C ALA A 61 -17.16 1.48 -19.85
N ALA A 62 -16.17 2.16 -19.25
CA ALA A 62 -15.43 1.67 -18.09
C ALA A 62 -16.35 1.38 -16.90
N TYR A 63 -17.35 2.25 -16.65
CA TYR A 63 -18.39 2.01 -15.65
C TYR A 63 -19.12 0.68 -15.90
N PHE A 64 -19.61 0.44 -17.12
CA PHE A 64 -20.28 -0.82 -17.43
C PHE A 64 -19.35 -2.04 -17.31
N TYR A 65 -18.10 -1.93 -17.79
CA TYR A 65 -17.11 -2.99 -17.66
C TYR A 65 -16.81 -3.33 -16.20
N SER A 66 -16.90 -2.37 -15.28
CA SER A 66 -16.59 -2.61 -13.85
C SER A 66 -17.44 -3.71 -13.20
N TYR A 67 -18.60 -4.02 -13.77
CA TYR A 67 -19.50 -5.05 -13.28
C TYR A 67 -19.19 -6.48 -13.76
N PHE A 68 -18.41 -6.66 -14.82
CA PHE A 68 -18.18 -7.99 -15.42
C PHE A 68 -16.75 -8.24 -15.91
N ASP A 69 -15.98 -7.19 -16.19
CA ASP A 69 -14.54 -7.24 -16.50
C ASP A 69 -13.84 -6.03 -15.84
N PRO A 70 -13.60 -6.09 -14.51
CA PRO A 70 -12.99 -4.99 -13.78
C PRO A 70 -11.58 -4.65 -14.27
N VAL A 71 -10.82 -5.63 -14.79
CA VAL A 71 -9.47 -5.39 -15.31
C VAL A 71 -9.53 -4.53 -16.58
N HIS A 72 -10.48 -4.80 -17.48
CA HIS A 72 -10.69 -3.94 -18.64
C HIS A 72 -11.18 -2.55 -18.25
N ALA A 73 -12.11 -2.45 -17.30
CA ALA A 73 -12.56 -1.17 -16.74
C ALA A 73 -11.38 -0.35 -16.18
N ALA A 74 -10.52 -0.98 -15.39
CA ALA A 74 -9.33 -0.34 -14.80
C ALA A 74 -8.40 0.22 -15.88
N LYS A 75 -8.19 -0.51 -16.97
CA LYS A 75 -7.37 -0.04 -18.11
C LYS A 75 -7.99 1.19 -18.78
N LEU A 76 -9.29 1.20 -19.00
CA LEU A 76 -10.01 2.35 -19.56
C LEU A 76 -9.93 3.56 -18.63
N TYR A 77 -10.25 3.40 -17.36
CA TYR A 77 -10.14 4.47 -16.36
C TYR A 77 -8.73 5.02 -16.25
N ARG A 78 -7.71 4.16 -16.25
CA ARG A 78 -6.31 4.58 -16.22
C ARG A 78 -5.94 5.43 -17.44
N ASN A 79 -6.38 5.04 -18.64
CA ASN A 79 -6.12 5.81 -19.86
C ASN A 79 -6.79 7.20 -19.83
N LEU A 80 -7.87 7.33 -19.05
CA LEU A 80 -8.59 8.58 -18.81
C LEU A 80 -8.09 9.34 -17.56
N TYR A 81 -7.00 8.89 -16.93
CA TYR A 81 -6.47 9.44 -15.66
C TYR A 81 -7.46 9.38 -14.48
N CYS A 82 -8.51 8.55 -14.56
CA CYS A 82 -9.45 8.27 -13.48
C CYS A 82 -8.88 7.19 -12.53
N TYR A 83 -7.79 7.53 -11.84
CA TYR A 83 -7.05 6.55 -11.05
C TYR A 83 -7.81 6.00 -9.85
N TYR A 84 -8.72 6.78 -9.27
CA TYR A 84 -9.50 6.34 -8.10
C TYR A 84 -10.45 5.20 -8.47
N GLU A 85 -11.20 5.36 -9.55
CA GLU A 85 -12.10 4.33 -10.09
C GLU A 85 -11.31 3.12 -10.59
N ALA A 86 -10.14 3.33 -11.22
CA ALA A 86 -9.26 2.24 -11.61
C ALA A 86 -8.77 1.41 -10.40
N GLY A 87 -8.45 2.07 -9.28
CA GLY A 87 -8.04 1.42 -8.04
C GLY A 87 -9.13 0.49 -7.48
N TYR A 88 -10.38 0.95 -7.45
CA TYR A 88 -11.51 0.09 -7.04
C TYR A 88 -11.76 -1.08 -7.98
N CYS A 89 -11.57 -0.88 -9.29
CA CYS A 89 -11.68 -1.97 -10.24
C CYS A 89 -10.64 -3.07 -9.94
N TYR A 90 -9.38 -2.71 -9.66
CA TYR A 90 -8.37 -3.69 -9.23
C TYR A 90 -8.70 -4.34 -7.89
N LEU A 91 -9.19 -3.57 -6.91
CA LEU A 91 -9.55 -4.10 -5.60
C LEU A 91 -10.71 -5.11 -5.69
N SER A 92 -11.74 -4.81 -6.51
CA SER A 92 -12.86 -5.74 -6.78
C SER A 92 -12.41 -7.02 -7.49
N ASN A 93 -11.29 -6.98 -8.21
CA ASN A 93 -10.65 -8.13 -8.83
C ASN A 93 -9.62 -8.82 -7.92
N LEU A 94 -9.60 -8.49 -6.61
CA LEU A 94 -8.65 -9.03 -5.63
C LEU A 94 -7.18 -8.78 -6.00
N ASP A 95 -6.90 -7.64 -6.64
CA ASP A 95 -5.54 -7.22 -7.03
C ASP A 95 -5.12 -5.95 -6.26
N PRO A 96 -4.84 -6.07 -4.96
CA PRO A 96 -4.57 -4.92 -4.09
C PRO A 96 -3.28 -4.19 -4.45
N LEU A 97 -2.28 -4.87 -5.02
CA LEU A 97 -1.00 -4.23 -5.38
C LEU A 97 -1.17 -3.25 -6.53
N ASN A 98 -1.89 -3.64 -7.59
CA ASN A 98 -2.23 -2.70 -8.66
C ASN A 98 -3.19 -1.60 -8.17
N ALA A 99 -4.06 -1.89 -7.21
CA ALA A 99 -4.91 -0.87 -6.59
C ALA A 99 -4.09 0.22 -5.87
N ILE A 100 -3.07 -0.16 -5.08
CA ILE A 100 -2.14 0.78 -4.43
C ILE A 100 -1.49 1.71 -5.45
N ASP A 101 -0.97 1.14 -6.54
CA ASP A 101 -0.32 1.89 -7.61
C ASP A 101 -1.25 2.93 -8.24
N MET A 102 -2.54 2.60 -8.39
CA MET A 102 -3.53 3.54 -8.89
C MET A 102 -3.84 4.61 -7.85
N PHE A 103 -4.14 4.24 -6.60
CA PHE A 103 -4.48 5.20 -5.56
C PHE A 103 -3.36 6.21 -5.30
N ARG A 104 -2.08 5.79 -5.31
CA ARG A 104 -0.92 6.68 -5.19
C ARG A 104 -0.83 7.75 -6.29
N ARG A 105 -1.38 7.46 -7.48
CA ARG A 105 -1.42 8.38 -8.62
C ARG A 105 -2.61 9.36 -8.58
N CYS A 106 -3.57 9.18 -7.67
CA CYS A 106 -4.68 10.12 -7.52
C CYS A 106 -4.16 11.51 -7.15
N SER A 107 -4.53 12.53 -7.93
CA SER A 107 -4.18 13.94 -7.64
C SER A 107 -4.90 14.45 -6.39
N ASP A 108 -6.15 14.05 -6.19
CA ASP A 108 -6.94 14.36 -5.00
C ASP A 108 -6.39 13.59 -3.78
N LYS A 109 -5.99 14.35 -2.75
CA LYS A 109 -5.40 13.81 -1.51
C LYS A 109 -6.43 12.99 -0.72
N THR A 110 -7.68 13.42 -0.67
CA THR A 110 -8.76 12.73 0.06
C THR A 110 -9.04 11.38 -0.57
N GLN A 111 -9.17 11.33 -1.90
CA GLN A 111 -9.34 10.08 -2.64
C GLN A 111 -8.14 9.14 -2.47
N ARG A 112 -6.91 9.67 -2.54
CA ARG A 112 -5.69 8.89 -2.31
C ARG A 112 -5.68 8.26 -0.93
N VAL A 113 -5.92 9.04 0.12
CA VAL A 113 -5.93 8.56 1.50
C VAL A 113 -7.04 7.53 1.71
N HIS A 114 -8.23 7.81 1.18
CA HIS A 114 -9.36 6.88 1.27
C HIS A 114 -9.05 5.54 0.58
N GLY A 115 -8.59 5.56 -0.67
CA GLY A 115 -8.28 4.34 -1.41
C GLY A 115 -7.17 3.50 -0.78
N LEU A 116 -6.10 4.14 -0.29
CA LEU A 116 -5.04 3.41 0.43
C LEU A 116 -5.54 2.81 1.75
N LYS A 117 -6.46 3.48 2.44
CA LYS A 117 -7.10 2.94 3.64
C LYS A 117 -7.92 1.69 3.33
N GLU A 118 -8.71 1.69 2.26
CA GLU A 118 -9.47 0.51 1.84
C GLU A 118 -8.56 -0.70 1.56
N VAL A 119 -7.39 -0.47 0.95
CA VAL A 119 -6.40 -1.53 0.75
C VAL A 119 -5.80 -2.02 2.08
N SER A 120 -5.57 -1.11 3.02
CA SER A 120 -5.14 -1.46 4.38
C SER A 120 -6.19 -2.30 5.11
N ASP A 121 -7.46 -1.94 5.00
CA ASP A 121 -8.57 -2.69 5.60
C ASP A 121 -8.69 -4.09 4.97
N TYR A 122 -8.48 -4.21 3.65
CA TYR A 122 -8.36 -5.51 2.97
C TYR A 122 -7.19 -6.34 3.49
N ALA A 123 -6.01 -5.73 3.71
CA ALA A 123 -4.85 -6.40 4.29
C ALA A 123 -5.11 -6.90 5.72
N LEU A 124 -5.84 -6.12 6.53
CA LEU A 124 -6.26 -6.54 7.86
C LEU A 124 -7.18 -7.75 7.82
N VAL A 125 -8.14 -7.81 6.88
CA VAL A 125 -8.99 -8.99 6.70
C VAL A 125 -8.16 -10.22 6.38
N LEU A 126 -7.15 -10.10 5.51
CA LEU A 126 -6.22 -11.20 5.21
C LEU A 126 -5.42 -11.63 6.45
N TYR A 127 -4.92 -10.68 7.24
CA TYR A 127 -4.20 -10.96 8.48
C TYR A 127 -5.06 -11.76 9.48
N PHE A 128 -6.30 -11.34 9.72
CA PHE A 128 -7.21 -12.05 10.62
C PHE A 128 -7.71 -13.37 10.06
N SER A 129 -7.64 -13.55 8.75
CA SER A 129 -7.92 -14.83 8.08
C SER A 129 -6.68 -15.73 7.98
N GLU A 130 -5.60 -15.39 8.69
CA GLU A 130 -4.32 -16.14 8.72
C GLU A 130 -3.58 -16.21 7.37
N ALA A 131 -3.99 -15.39 6.39
CA ALA A 131 -3.30 -15.24 5.10
C ALA A 131 -2.10 -14.29 5.22
N TYR A 132 -1.20 -14.58 6.16
CA TYR A 132 -0.13 -13.67 6.59
C TYR A 132 0.83 -13.27 5.48
N GLU A 133 1.17 -14.18 4.55
CA GLU A 133 2.06 -13.87 3.43
C GLU A 133 1.43 -12.81 2.49
N SER A 134 0.14 -12.95 2.21
CA SER A 134 -0.57 -11.99 1.36
C SER A 134 -0.74 -10.65 2.06
N ALA A 135 -1.12 -10.66 3.35
CA ALA A 135 -1.19 -9.45 4.17
C ALA A 135 0.17 -8.75 4.26
N PHE A 136 1.25 -9.49 4.51
CA PHE A 136 2.62 -8.98 4.57
C PHE A 136 2.99 -8.20 3.32
N ARG A 137 2.75 -8.77 2.13
CA ARG A 137 3.08 -8.14 0.85
C ARG A 137 2.33 -6.82 0.66
N ILE A 138 1.08 -6.75 1.10
CA ILE A 138 0.25 -5.54 0.99
C ILE A 138 0.73 -4.48 1.99
N PHE A 139 0.93 -4.83 3.27
CA PHE A 139 1.44 -3.88 4.26
C PHE A 139 2.80 -3.33 3.88
N LEU A 140 3.71 -4.18 3.38
CA LEU A 140 5.01 -3.74 2.86
C LEU A 140 4.84 -2.77 1.68
N ALA A 141 3.92 -3.05 0.75
CA ALA A 141 3.66 -2.17 -0.38
C ALA A 141 3.01 -0.84 0.02
N LEU A 142 2.29 -0.79 1.15
CA LEU A 142 1.74 0.41 1.78
C LEU A 142 2.76 1.19 2.63
N ASP A 143 3.99 0.71 2.74
CA ASP A 143 5.02 1.20 3.65
C ASP A 143 4.62 1.10 5.14
N ASP A 144 3.65 0.24 5.49
CA ASP A 144 3.28 -0.07 6.87
C ASP A 144 4.19 -1.19 7.42
N TYR A 145 5.43 -0.82 7.72
CA TYR A 145 6.45 -1.77 8.15
C TYR A 145 6.16 -2.41 9.51
N TYR A 146 5.37 -1.76 10.36
CA TYR A 146 4.96 -2.31 11.66
C TYR A 146 3.95 -3.44 11.47
N SER A 147 2.90 -3.24 10.67
CA SER A 147 1.96 -4.32 10.35
C SER A 147 2.62 -5.45 9.55
N ALA A 148 3.58 -5.12 8.66
CA ALA A 148 4.39 -6.12 7.98
C ALA A 148 5.25 -6.93 8.97
N LEU A 149 5.85 -6.29 9.99
CA LEU A 149 6.62 -6.99 11.03
C LEU A 149 5.76 -7.99 11.81
N GLU A 150 4.53 -7.60 12.19
CA GLU A 150 3.59 -8.51 12.86
C GLU A 150 3.30 -9.75 12.00
N CYS A 151 3.05 -9.57 10.69
CA CYS A 151 2.88 -10.69 9.77
C CYS A 151 4.12 -11.60 9.72
N ALA A 152 5.32 -11.02 9.62
CA ALA A 152 6.57 -11.77 9.59
C ALA A 152 6.80 -12.59 10.87
N GLN A 153 6.45 -12.04 12.03
CA GLN A 153 6.51 -12.74 13.31
C GLN A 153 5.51 -13.91 13.39
N ARG A 154 4.29 -13.73 12.88
CA ARG A 154 3.29 -14.81 12.79
C ARG A 154 3.77 -15.96 11.91
N MET A 155 4.42 -15.63 10.79
CA MET A 155 5.03 -16.62 9.89
C MET A 155 6.33 -17.23 10.44
N LYS A 156 6.95 -16.63 11.47
CA LYS A 156 8.25 -17.02 12.03
C LYS A 156 9.40 -16.98 11.01
N GLU A 157 9.35 -15.98 10.12
CA GLU A 157 10.34 -15.80 9.06
C GLU A 157 11.44 -14.82 9.49
N ASP A 158 12.51 -15.34 10.10
CA ASP A 158 13.59 -14.53 10.70
C ASP A 158 14.18 -13.48 9.73
N LYS A 159 14.33 -13.83 8.45
CA LYS A 159 14.84 -12.92 7.42
C LYS A 159 13.89 -11.75 7.17
N LEU A 160 12.58 -12.00 7.18
CA LEU A 160 11.57 -10.96 7.00
C LEU A 160 11.49 -10.09 8.25
N ILE A 161 11.53 -10.68 9.45
CA ILE A 161 11.58 -9.96 10.72
C ILE A 161 12.78 -9.00 10.76
N ALA A 162 13.96 -9.49 10.39
CA ALA A 162 15.17 -8.66 10.31
C ALA A 162 15.03 -7.51 9.31
N SER A 163 14.49 -7.80 8.12
CA SER A 163 14.28 -6.79 7.06
C SER A 163 13.30 -5.71 7.50
N CYS A 164 12.16 -6.08 8.10
CA CYS A 164 11.18 -5.12 8.62
C CYS A 164 11.75 -4.26 9.74
N ARG A 165 12.50 -4.85 10.68
CA ARG A 165 13.16 -4.08 11.76
C ARG A 165 14.17 -3.07 11.22
N LEU A 166 14.91 -3.42 10.18
CA LEU A 166 15.81 -2.48 9.49
C LEU A 166 15.03 -1.33 8.85
N LEU A 167 13.93 -1.62 8.15
CA LEU A 167 13.07 -0.60 7.51
C LEU A 167 12.45 0.35 8.56
N ILE A 168 11.85 -0.19 9.62
CA ILE A 168 11.32 0.60 10.74
C ILE A 168 12.42 1.49 11.32
N GLY A 169 13.60 0.92 11.58
CA GLY A 169 14.70 1.68 12.15
C GLY A 169 15.18 2.83 11.25
N TYR A 170 15.12 2.69 9.93
CA TYR A 170 15.43 3.78 9.00
C TYR A 170 14.35 4.85 8.98
N GLU A 171 13.08 4.45 8.90
CA GLU A 171 11.95 5.39 8.91
C GLU A 171 11.91 6.23 10.20
N GLU A 172 12.14 5.58 11.35
CA GLU A 172 12.17 6.26 12.65
C GLU A 172 13.36 7.19 12.79
N ALA A 173 14.50 6.87 12.18
CA ALA A 173 15.64 7.76 12.12
C ALA A 173 15.37 9.01 11.26
N GLU A 174 14.63 8.88 10.15
CA GLU A 174 14.19 10.02 9.34
C GLU A 174 13.25 10.95 10.12
N LYS A 175 12.42 10.39 11.01
CA LYS A 175 11.58 11.12 11.97
C LYS A 175 12.34 11.66 13.18
N CYS A 176 13.66 11.51 13.24
CA CYS A 176 14.54 11.88 14.36
C CYS A 176 14.27 11.11 15.68
N HIS A 177 13.57 9.98 15.64
CA HIS A 177 13.36 9.09 16.78
C HIS A 177 14.56 8.15 16.98
N TYR A 178 15.75 8.74 17.14
CA TYR A 178 17.02 8.02 17.04
C TYR A 178 17.21 6.89 18.06
N HIS A 179 16.67 7.02 19.28
CA HIS A 179 16.81 5.96 20.29
C HIS A 179 16.09 4.68 19.87
N PHE A 180 14.83 4.81 19.44
CA PHE A 180 14.03 3.68 18.98
C PHE A 180 14.58 3.10 17.68
N ALA A 181 14.98 3.97 16.75
CA ALA A 181 15.68 3.57 15.52
C ALA A 181 16.91 2.69 15.80
N ALA A 182 17.72 3.07 16.80
CA ALA A 182 18.90 2.30 17.20
C ALA A 182 18.51 0.90 17.72
N GLN A 183 17.50 0.81 18.60
CA GLN A 183 17.02 -0.46 19.15
C GLN A 183 16.52 -1.42 18.05
N CYS A 184 15.83 -0.89 17.03
CA CYS A 184 15.35 -1.70 15.93
C CYS A 184 16.48 -2.33 15.11
N ILE A 185 17.54 -1.55 14.82
CA ILE A 185 18.60 -2.01 13.91
C ILE A 185 19.78 -2.68 14.61
N GLU A 186 19.97 -2.48 15.92
CA GLU A 186 21.14 -2.97 16.67
C GLU A 186 21.48 -4.45 16.43
N PRO A 187 20.50 -5.39 16.47
CA PRO A 187 20.81 -6.81 16.28
C PRO A 187 21.38 -7.15 14.90
N PHE A 188 21.19 -6.27 13.91
CA PHE A 188 21.48 -6.54 12.49
C PHE A 188 22.54 -5.59 11.91
N ALA A 189 22.66 -4.38 12.46
CA ALA A 189 23.55 -3.32 12.00
C ALA A 189 24.13 -2.53 13.19
N PRO A 190 24.93 -3.18 14.07
CA PRO A 190 25.38 -2.58 15.33
C PRO A 190 26.22 -1.31 15.14
N LYS A 191 27.06 -1.26 14.09
CA LYS A 191 27.84 -0.05 13.76
C LYS A 191 26.95 1.16 13.45
N LYS A 192 25.80 0.94 12.81
CA LYS A 192 24.85 2.01 12.48
C LYS A 192 23.98 2.36 13.69
N ALA A 193 23.64 1.39 14.54
CA ALA A 193 22.97 1.63 15.81
C ALA A 193 23.80 2.55 16.72
N LEU A 194 25.12 2.40 16.77
CA LEU A 194 26.02 3.31 17.51
C LEU A 194 25.83 4.78 17.08
N ILE A 195 25.73 5.02 15.77
CA ILE A 195 25.50 6.37 15.22
C ILE A 195 24.14 6.92 15.70
N TYR A 196 23.10 6.09 15.73
CA TYR A 196 21.79 6.50 16.20
C TYR A 196 21.74 6.72 17.70
N TYR A 197 22.36 5.87 18.52
CA TYR A 197 22.50 6.14 19.96
C TYR A 197 23.28 7.42 20.25
N ALA A 198 24.31 7.73 19.46
CA ALA A 198 25.03 9.01 19.52
C ALA A 198 24.14 10.20 19.23
N LYS A 199 23.36 10.15 18.14
CA LYS A 199 22.40 11.20 17.79
C LYS A 199 21.28 11.36 18.82
N ALA A 200 20.90 10.28 19.49
CA ALA A 200 19.93 10.31 20.58
C ALA A 200 20.49 10.89 21.90
N GLY A 201 21.81 11.14 22.00
CA GLY A 201 22.46 11.53 23.25
C GLY A 201 22.53 10.40 24.29
N ASN A 202 22.27 9.15 23.89
CA ASN A 202 22.25 8.01 24.79
C ASN A 202 23.63 7.33 24.83
N TYR A 203 24.59 7.94 25.53
CA TYR A 203 25.96 7.44 25.60
C TYR A 203 26.07 6.11 26.35
N LYS A 204 25.19 5.83 27.31
CA LYS A 204 25.19 4.55 28.05
C LYS A 204 24.93 3.36 27.13
N GLU A 205 23.96 3.50 26.21
CA GLU A 205 23.70 2.46 25.21
C GLU A 205 24.85 2.34 24.20
N GLN A 206 25.53 3.45 23.85
CA GLN A 206 26.74 3.37 23.03
C GLN A 206 27.84 2.57 23.72
N VAL A 207 28.11 2.88 24.99
CA VAL A 207 29.12 2.17 25.80
C VAL A 207 28.76 0.70 25.88
N ARG A 208 27.51 0.35 26.23
CA ARG A 208 27.05 -1.04 26.28
C ARG A 208 27.31 -1.77 24.95
N LEU A 209 26.94 -1.17 23.83
CA LEU A 209 27.11 -1.80 22.52
C LEU A 209 28.58 -1.92 22.09
N LEU A 210 29.42 -0.93 22.43
CA LEU A 210 30.87 -0.98 22.21
C LEU A 210 31.52 -2.09 23.04
N LEU A 211 31.14 -2.24 24.31
CA LEU A 211 31.60 -3.35 25.16
C LEU A 211 31.16 -4.70 24.59
N ALA A 212 29.91 -4.84 24.16
CA ALA A 212 29.38 -6.06 23.55
C ALA A 212 30.06 -6.42 22.21
N THR A 213 30.66 -5.44 21.53
CA THR A 213 31.42 -5.61 20.28
C THR A 213 32.94 -5.59 20.49
N ASN A 214 33.40 -5.63 21.74
CA ASN A 214 34.80 -5.63 22.16
C ASN A 214 35.61 -4.39 21.71
N ASP A 215 34.96 -3.24 21.50
CA ASP A 215 35.60 -1.97 21.15
C ASP A 215 35.81 -1.10 22.40
N TYR A 216 36.59 -1.63 23.36
CA TYR A 216 36.77 -1.05 24.70
C TYR A 216 37.38 0.35 24.66
N LYS A 217 38.31 0.61 23.73
CA LYS A 217 38.95 1.93 23.59
C LYS A 217 37.95 3.02 23.25
N LYS A 218 37.03 2.75 22.31
CA LYS A 218 35.96 3.70 22.01
C LYS A 218 34.96 3.82 23.16
N ALA A 219 34.68 2.73 23.87
CA ALA A 219 33.80 2.79 25.05
C ALA A 219 34.35 3.75 26.11
N ILE A 220 35.65 3.64 26.44
CA ILE A 220 36.36 4.56 27.35
C ILE A 220 36.29 5.99 26.82
N GLN A 221 36.61 6.22 25.54
CA GLN A 221 36.54 7.57 24.94
C GLN A 221 35.15 8.19 25.05
N VAL A 222 34.08 7.42 24.81
CA VAL A 222 32.70 7.90 24.95
C VAL A 222 32.39 8.31 26.40
N CYS A 223 32.82 7.52 27.40
CA CYS A 223 32.68 7.87 28.82
C CYS A 223 33.42 9.17 29.17
N LEU A 224 34.68 9.30 28.72
CA LEU A 224 35.48 10.50 28.96
C LEU A 224 34.86 11.75 28.33
N LEU A 225 34.34 11.65 27.10
CA LEU A 225 33.63 12.77 26.43
C LEU A 225 32.39 13.24 27.20
N HIS A 226 31.75 12.36 27.97
CA HIS A 226 30.58 12.67 28.79
C HIS A 226 30.92 12.89 30.27
N ASN A 227 32.21 12.99 30.61
CA ASN A 227 32.73 13.18 31.97
C ASN A 227 32.32 12.08 32.97
N ASP A 228 32.08 10.85 32.48
CA ASP A 228 31.81 9.68 33.32
C ASP A 228 33.12 8.94 33.63
N LEU A 229 33.95 9.57 34.46
CA LEU A 229 35.29 9.09 34.80
C LEU A 229 35.27 7.75 35.55
N ASN A 230 34.23 7.51 36.35
CA ASN A 230 34.10 6.29 37.12
C ASN A 230 33.88 5.09 36.20
N GLU A 231 32.95 5.19 35.24
CA GLU A 231 32.70 4.13 34.26
C GLU A 231 33.92 3.91 33.36
N ALA A 232 34.59 5.00 32.92
CA ALA A 232 35.81 4.91 32.13
C ALA A 232 36.92 4.11 32.85
N TYR A 233 37.14 4.38 34.14
CA TYR A 233 38.12 3.67 34.96
C TYR A 233 37.76 2.20 35.18
N GLN A 234 36.47 1.91 35.41
CA GLN A 234 35.99 0.53 35.57
C GLN A 234 36.20 -0.29 34.29
N ILE A 235 35.92 0.29 33.13
CA ILE A 235 36.15 -0.37 31.84
C ILE A 235 37.66 -0.60 31.62
N ALA A 236 38.50 0.42 31.84
CA ALA A 236 39.95 0.32 31.66
C ALA A 236 40.55 -0.76 32.57
N SER A 237 40.23 -0.74 33.86
CA SER A 237 40.73 -1.73 34.82
C SER A 237 40.28 -3.16 34.53
N SER A 238 39.11 -3.34 33.93
CA SER A 238 38.55 -4.66 33.63
C SER A 238 39.07 -5.25 32.32
N TYR A 239 39.34 -4.42 31.30
CA TYR A 239 39.54 -4.90 29.92
C TYR A 239 40.84 -4.42 29.25
N ASP A 240 41.51 -3.40 29.79
CA ASP A 240 42.79 -2.91 29.27
C ASP A 240 43.64 -2.26 30.40
N PRO A 241 44.25 -3.06 31.30
CA PRO A 241 45.03 -2.55 32.43
C PRO A 241 46.25 -1.74 32.00
N GLU A 242 46.74 -1.93 30.77
CA GLU A 242 47.89 -1.21 30.22
C GLU A 242 47.56 0.27 29.93
N LEU A 243 46.28 0.62 29.71
CA LEU A 243 45.84 2.02 29.54
C LEU A 243 45.85 2.83 30.85
N LEU A 244 45.96 2.17 32.01
CA LEU A 244 46.03 2.83 33.33
C LEU A 244 47.46 3.14 33.79
N ASN A 245 48.48 2.71 33.03
CA ASN A 245 49.89 2.96 33.33
C ASN A 245 50.38 4.23 32.60
N PHE A 246 49.93 5.40 33.04
CA PHE A 246 50.54 6.70 32.73
C PHE A 246 50.62 7.58 33.97
#